data_AF-A0A1V2GZE3-F1
#
_entry.id   AF-A0A1V2GZE3-F1
#
_cell.length_a   1.000
_cell.length_b   1.000
_cell.length_c   1.000
_cell.angle_alpha   90.00
_cell.angle_beta   90.00
_cell.angle_gamma   90.00
#
_symmetry.space_group_name_H-M   'P 1'
#
loop_
_entity.id
_entity.type
_entity.pdbx_description
1 polymer ?
#
loop_
_entity_poly.entity_id
_entity_poly.type
_entity_poly.pdbx_seq_one_letter_code
_entity_poly.pdbx_strand_id
1 'polypeptide(L)' 'MVTRADILILGLTAGVGGSLLGGLMLGIGLGLVVNNVHAGWVLVLPAAPVSGLLGYWLARRLARQLPP' A
#
# COMPACT_ATOMS: atom_id res chain seq x y z
N MET A 1 21.29 9.23 11.14
CA MET A 1 21.02 8.19 12.15
C MET A 1 19.53 7.97 12.17
N VAL A 2 19.06 6.73 12.00
CA VAL A 2 17.64 6.38 12.05
C VAL A 2 17.20 6.29 13.51
N THR A 3 16.09 6.92 13.85
CA THR A 3 15.52 6.96 15.20
C THR A 3 14.33 6.00 15.35
N ARG A 4 13.93 5.71 16.59
CA ARG A 4 12.70 4.93 16.86
C ARG A 4 11.46 5.61 16.29
N ALA A 5 11.44 6.94 16.28
CA ALA A 5 10.34 7.72 15.70
C ALA A 5 10.20 7.46 14.20
N ASP A 6 11.31 7.33 13.47
CA ASP A 6 11.29 7.05 12.02
C ASP A 6 10.67 5.69 11.70
N ILE A 7 10.89 4.69 12.55
CA ILE A 7 10.29 3.35 12.41
C ILE A 7 8.78 3.41 12.66
N LEU A 8 8.34 4.15 13.69
CA LEU A 8 6.92 4.34 13.97
C LEU A 8 6.22 5.10 12.85
N ILE A 9 6.84 6.14 12.32
CA ILE A 9 6.32 6.90 11.17
C ILE A 9 6.26 6.02 9.93
N LEU A 10 7.30 5.22 9.67
CA LEU A 10 7.28 4.26 8.55
C LEU A 10 6.08 3.32 8.64
N GLY A 11 5.83 2.71 9.80
CA GLY A 11 4.68 1.82 10.02
C GLY A 11 3.34 2.55 9.84
N LEU A 12 3.21 3.75 10.41
CA LEU A 12 1.99 4.56 10.31
C LEU A 12 1.71 4.96 8.85
N THR A 13 2.72 5.47 8.13
CA THR A 13 2.59 5.91 6.75
C THR A 13 2.34 4.74 5.81
N ALA A 14 3.03 3.61 6.00
CA ALA A 14 2.82 2.40 5.20
C ALA A 14 1.42 1.82 5.44
N GLY A 15 0.97 1.75 6.69
CA GLY A 15 -0.35 1.25 7.07
C GLY A 15 -1.49 2.13 6.55
N VAL A 16 -1.44 3.45 6.81
CA VAL A 16 -2.47 4.39 6.35
C VAL A 16 -2.45 4.53 4.81
N GLY A 17 -1.28 4.71 4.21
CA GLY A 17 -1.17 4.84 2.76
C GLY A 17 -1.56 3.57 2.01
N GLY A 18 -1.12 2.41 2.51
CA GLY A 18 -1.47 1.11 1.94
C GLY A 18 -2.96 0.79 2.09
N SER A 19 -3.54 0.99 3.27
CA SER A 19 -4.98 0.75 3.49
C SER A 19 -5.86 1.71 2.68
N LEU A 20 -5.46 2.99 2.54
CA LEU A 20 -6.20 3.95 1.73
C LEU A 20 -6.19 3.55 0.26
N LEU A 21 -5.01 3.30 -0.33
CA LEU A 21 -4.89 2.97 -1.74
C LEU A 21 -5.48 1.59 -2.06
N GLY A 22 -5.13 0.57 -1.27
CA GLY A 22 -5.67 -0.77 -1.44
C GLY A 22 -7.17 -0.82 -1.21
N GLY A 23 -7.67 -0.14 -0.17
CA GLY A 23 -9.11 -0.06 0.14
C GLY A 23 -9.91 0.65 -0.93
N LEU A 24 -9.41 1.77 -1.47
CA LEU A 24 -10.07 2.47 -2.57
C LEU A 24 -10.07 1.65 -3.87
N MET A 25 -8.94 1.05 -4.24
CA MET A 25 -8.86 0.20 -5.43
C MET A 25 -9.79 -1.01 -5.31
N LEU A 26 -9.80 -1.66 -4.15
CA LEU A 26 -10.67 -2.80 -3.88
C LEU A 26 -12.15 -2.40 -3.90
N GLY A 27 -12.52 -1.32 -3.20
CA GLY A 27 -13.90 -0.85 -3.10
C GLY A 27 -14.46 -0.42 -4.45
N ILE A 28 -13.73 0.41 -5.20
CA ILE A 28 -14.13 0.84 -6.54
C ILE A 28 -14.15 -0.36 -7.49
N GLY A 29 -13.12 -1.20 -7.47
CA GLY A 29 -13.02 -2.38 -8.32
C GLY A 29 -14.17 -3.36 -8.10
N LEU A 30 -14.49 -3.70 -6.85
CA LEU A 30 -15.63 -4.54 -6.51
C LEU A 30 -16.95 -3.91 -6.93
N GLY A 31 -17.11 -2.59 -6.72
CA GLY A 31 -18.29 -1.86 -7.18
C GLY A 31 -18.50 -2.01 -8.69
N LEU A 32 -17.44 -1.92 -9.49
CA LEU A 32 -17.49 -2.12 -10.94
C LEU A 32 -17.84 -3.57 -11.32
N VAL A 33 -17.20 -4.55 -10.66
CA VAL A 33 -17.46 -5.99 -10.91
C VAL A 33 -18.91 -6.34 -10.59
N VAL A 34 -19.46 -5.87 -9.48
CA VAL A 34 -20.87 -6.09 -9.09
C VAL A 34 -21.84 -5.49 -10.12
N ASN A 35 -21.45 -4.40 -10.79
CA ASN A 35 -22.22 -3.78 -11.87
C ASN A 35 -21.92 -4.39 -13.26
N ASN A 36 -21.38 -5.61 -13.35
CA ASN A 36 -21.02 -6.32 -14.59
C ASN A 36 -19.94 -5.64 -15.45
N VAL A 37 -19.24 -4.64 -14.93
CA VAL A 37 -18.09 -4.01 -15.59
C VAL A 37 -16.85 -4.85 -15.31
N HIS A 38 -16.54 -5.76 -16.24
CA HIS A 38 -15.44 -6.72 -16.10
C HIS A 38 -14.06 -6.06 -15.98
N ALA A 39 -13.92 -4.82 -16.48
CA ALA A 39 -12.71 -4.02 -16.28
C ALA A 39 -12.40 -3.76 -14.78
N GLY A 40 -13.39 -3.88 -13.88
CA GLY A 40 -13.19 -3.73 -12.43
C GLY A 40 -12.16 -4.69 -11.84
N TRP A 41 -11.95 -5.88 -12.44
CA TRP A 41 -10.91 -6.82 -12.01
C TRP A 41 -9.50 -6.26 -12.10
N VAL A 42 -9.25 -5.31 -13.02
CA VAL A 42 -7.97 -4.61 -13.14
C VAL A 42 -7.66 -3.79 -11.89
N LEU A 43 -8.68 -3.33 -11.15
CA LEU A 43 -8.48 -2.63 -9.88
C LEU A 43 -8.46 -3.59 -8.68
N VAL A 44 -9.31 -4.63 -8.69
CA VAL A 44 -9.42 -5.60 -7.58
C VAL A 44 -8.14 -6.42 -7.41
N LEU A 45 -7.64 -7.03 -8.48
CA LEU A 45 -6.52 -7.97 -8.41
C LEU A 45 -5.22 -7.33 -7.87
N PRO A 46 -4.80 -6.13 -8.33
CA PRO A 46 -3.58 -5.52 -7.83
C PRO A 46 -3.77 -4.73 -6.53
N ALA A 47 -4.98 -4.57 -5.99
CA ALA A 47 -5.22 -3.75 -4.79
C ALA A 47 -4.33 -4.18 -3.59
N ALA A 48 -4.23 -5.48 -3.34
CA ALA A 48 -3.40 -6.03 -2.27
C ALA A 48 -1.89 -5.87 -2.53
N PRO A 49 -1.33 -6.27 -3.70
CA PRO A 49 0.09 -6.07 -3.95
C PRO A 49 0.48 -4.60 -4.02
N VAL A 50 -0.34 -3.71 -4.60
CA VAL A 50 -0.04 -2.26 -4.70
C VAL A 50 0.04 -1.62 -3.31
N SER A 51 -0.86 -1.99 -2.39
CA SER A 51 -0.81 -1.51 -1.00
C SER A 51 0.45 -1.99 -0.27
N GLY A 52 0.84 -3.26 -0.43
CA GLY A 52 2.08 -3.80 0.14
C GLY A 52 3.36 -3.22 -0.47
N LEU A 53 3.36 -2.94 -1.78
CA LEU A 53 4.53 -2.42 -2.52
C LEU A 53 4.96 -1.06 -2.00
N LEU A 54 4.00 -0.20 -1.64
CA LEU A 54 4.28 1.11 -1.06
C LEU A 54 4.98 1.00 0.30
N GLY A 55 4.46 0.14 1.19
CA GLY A 55 5.10 -0.11 2.48
C GLY A 55 6.51 -0.68 2.31
N TYR A 56 6.68 -1.64 1.40
CA TYR A 56 7.99 -2.22 1.08
C TYR A 56 8.98 -1.17 0.55
N TRP A 57 8.54 -0.29 -0.35
CA TRP A 57 9.39 0.76 -0.91
C TRP A 57 9.88 1.74 0.17
N LEU A 58 8.97 2.19 1.05
CA LEU A 58 9.32 3.06 2.18
C LEU A 58 10.28 2.36 3.14
N ALA A 59 10.04 1.09 3.46
CA ALA A 59 10.90 0.30 4.34
C ALA A 59 12.29 0.11 3.74
N ARG A 60 12.38 -0.17 2.44
CA ARG A 60 13.65 -0.32 1.71
C ARG A 60 14.46 0.98 1.71
N ARG A 61 13.78 2.13 1.64
CA ARG A 61 14.43 3.45 1.73
C ARG A 61 14.99 3.72 3.13
N LEU A 62 14.28 3.30 4.18
CA LEU A 62 14.76 3.44 5.56
C LEU A 62 15.93 2.49 5.84
N ALA A 63 15.85 1.25 5.36
CA ALA A 63 16.90 0.25 5.54
C ALA A 63 18.25 0.68 4.93
N ARG A 64 18.24 1.39 3.80
CA ARG A 64 19.45 1.93 3.17
C ARG A 64 20.16 3.02 4.00
N GLN A 65 19.47 3.61 4.98
CA GLN A 65 20.03 4.65 5.85
C GLN A 65 20.56 4.07 7.17
N LEU A 66 20.37 2.76 7.39
CA LEU A 66 20.98 2.05 8.49
C LEU A 66 22.44 1.72 8.14
N PRO A 67 23.38 1.83 9.10
CA PRO A 67 24.72 1.30 8.92
C PRO A 67 24.67 -0.22 8.63
N PRO A 68 25.64 -0.76 7.86
CA PRO A 68 25.71 -2.18 7.52
C PRO A 68 25.90 -3.08 8.74
#